data_AF-A0A850JQI7-F1
#
_entry.id   AF-A0A850JQI7-F1
#
_cell.length_a   1.000
_cell.length_b   1.000
_cell.length_c   1.000
_cell.angle_alpha   90.00
_cell.angle_beta   90.00
_cell.angle_gamma   90.00
#
_symmetry.space_group_name_H-M   'P 1'
#
loop_
_entity.id
_entity.type
_entity.pdbx_description
1 polymer ?
#
loop_
_entity_poly.entity_id
_entity_poly.type
_entity_poly.pdbx_seq_one_letter_code
_entity_poly.pdbx_strand_id
1 'polypeptide(L)'
;MAGNSQMNENERGLFSLLHGITGMLIATVLLLTILGVLTYGAIVVQQNESTNFYKINQDLDGLEANSADNNKHYNLVGKPQ
;
A
#
# COMPACT_ATOMS: atom_id res chain seq x y z
N MET A 1 -0.97 2.29 57.80
CA MET A 1 -1.88 1.65 56.83
C MET A 1 -1.23 1.72 55.46
N ALA A 2 -0.44 0.71 55.12
CA ALA A 2 0.10 0.59 53.76
C ALA A 2 -1.03 0.09 52.86
N GLY A 3 -1.74 1.03 52.24
CA GLY A 3 -2.66 0.75 51.13
C GLY A 3 -1.82 0.14 50.03
N ASN A 4 -1.84 -1.18 49.96
CA ASN A 4 -1.09 -1.92 48.97
C ASN A 4 -1.77 -1.69 47.62
N SER A 5 -1.16 -0.87 46.77
CA SER A 5 -1.37 -1.00 45.32
C SER A 5 -0.65 -2.26 44.87
N GLN A 6 -1.17 -3.43 45.27
CA GLN A 6 -0.67 -4.72 44.78
C GLN A 6 -1.11 -4.86 43.33
N MET A 7 -0.11 -4.89 42.44
CA MET A 7 -0.35 -5.09 41.00
C MET A 7 -0.90 -6.49 40.76
N ASN A 8 -2.01 -6.57 40.03
CA ASN A 8 -2.75 -7.80 39.75
C ASN A 8 -1.85 -8.83 39.05
N GLU A 9 -1.80 -10.06 39.54
CA GLU A 9 -0.96 -11.13 38.96
C GLU A 9 -1.33 -11.47 37.50
N ASN A 10 -2.57 -11.18 37.09
CA ASN A 10 -3.02 -11.31 35.70
C ASN A 10 -2.40 -10.27 34.74
N GLU A 11 -1.74 -9.24 35.29
CA GLU A 11 -1.03 -8.18 34.56
C GLU A 11 0.50 -8.37 34.65
N ARG A 12 0.98 -9.41 35.34
CA ARG A 12 2.41 -9.58 35.70
C ARG A 12 3.16 -10.67 34.92
N GLY A 13 2.54 -11.31 33.93
CA GLY A 13 3.20 -12.29 33.05
C GLY A 13 3.44 -11.77 31.63
N LEU A 14 4.38 -12.38 30.90
CA LEU A 14 4.53 -12.26 29.43
C LEU A 14 3.22 -12.54 28.65
N PHE A 15 2.20 -13.06 29.33
CA PHE A 15 1.00 -13.68 28.80
C PHE A 15 -0.29 -13.15 29.45
N SER A 16 -0.41 -11.85 29.72
CA SER A 16 -1.75 -11.25 29.83
C SER A 16 -2.38 -11.29 28.44
N LEU A 17 -3.08 -12.38 28.14
CA LEU A 17 -3.41 -12.91 26.80
C LEU A 17 -3.81 -11.90 25.70
N LEU A 18 -4.45 -10.78 26.03
CA LEU A 18 -4.89 -9.77 25.04
C LEU A 18 -3.85 -8.67 24.75
N HIS A 19 -2.94 -8.39 25.69
CA HIS A 19 -1.95 -7.31 25.57
C HIS A 19 -0.50 -7.81 25.59
N GLY A 20 -0.29 -9.11 25.81
CA GLY A 20 1.02 -9.76 25.75
C GLY A 20 1.38 -10.30 24.35
N ILE A 21 2.10 -11.41 24.31
CA ILE A 21 2.65 -11.99 23.07
C ILE A 21 1.58 -12.28 22.00
N THR A 22 0.40 -12.75 22.39
CA THR A 22 -0.67 -13.06 21.44
C THR A 22 -1.16 -11.80 20.70
N GLY A 23 -1.33 -10.68 21.41
CA GLY A 23 -1.70 -9.40 20.79
C GLY A 23 -0.63 -8.90 19.82
N MET A 24 0.65 -9.04 20.19
CA MET A 24 1.78 -8.74 19.31
C MET A 24 1.74 -9.61 18.05
N LEU A 25 1.56 -10.93 18.18
CA LEU A 25 1.51 -11.85 17.04
C LEU A 25 0.36 -11.51 16.09
N ILE A 26 -0.83 -11.24 16.61
CA ILE A 26 -1.98 -10.81 15.79
C ILE A 26 -1.66 -9.52 15.05
N ALA A 27 -1.09 -8.52 15.74
CA ALA A 27 -0.71 -7.25 15.11
C ALA A 27 0.35 -7.46 14.00
N THR A 28 1.36 -8.29 14.25
CA THR A 28 2.39 -8.58 13.24
C THR A 28 1.83 -9.27 12.01
N VAL A 29 0.95 -10.27 12.18
CA VAL A 29 0.30 -10.96 11.06
C VAL A 29 -0.59 -9.99 10.28
N LEU A 30 -1.34 -9.11 10.96
CA LEU A 30 -2.15 -8.09 10.30
C LEU A 30 -1.29 -7.15 9.44
N LEU A 31 -0.19 -6.63 10.00
CA LEU A 31 0.72 -5.74 9.29
C LEU A 31 1.38 -6.44 8.09
N LEU A 32 1.82 -7.68 8.25
CA LEU A 32 2.40 -8.47 7.15
C LEU A 32 1.39 -8.82 6.07
N THR A 33 0.13 -9.06 6.44
CA THR A 33 -0.94 -9.30 5.49
C THR A 33 -1.21 -8.05 4.66
N ILE A 34 -1.33 -6.89 5.31
CA ILE A 34 -1.50 -5.60 4.62
C ILE A 34 -0.31 -5.34 3.69
N LEU A 35 0.92 -5.52 4.18
CA LEU A 35 2.12 -5.38 3.37
C LEU A 35 2.10 -6.30 2.15
N GLY A 36 1.83 -7.59 2.34
CA GLY A 36 1.81 -8.58 1.27
C GLY A 36 0.78 -8.26 0.18
N VAL A 37 -0.44 -7.87 0.57
CA VAL A 37 -1.51 -7.49 -0.37
C VAL A 37 -1.11 -6.24 -1.16
N LEU A 38 -0.59 -5.20 -0.50
CA LEU A 38 -0.18 -3.97 -1.16
C LEU A 38 1.01 -4.19 -2.09
N THR A 39 2.02 -4.95 -1.67
CA THR A 39 3.18 -5.29 -2.50
C THR A 39 2.76 -6.10 -3.72
N TYR A 40 1.90 -7.11 -3.56
CA TYR A 40 1.38 -7.88 -4.69
C TYR A 40 0.60 -7.00 -5.68
N GLY A 41 -0.30 -6.15 -5.17
CA GLY A 41 -1.05 -5.21 -6.01
C GLY A 41 -0.13 -4.25 -6.78
N ALA A 42 0.91 -3.74 -6.13
CA ALA A 42 1.90 -2.89 -6.77
C ALA A 42 2.66 -3.62 -7.88
N ILE A 43 3.09 -4.87 -7.65
CA ILE A 43 3.78 -5.68 -8.66
C ILE A 43 2.87 -5.95 -9.86
N VAL A 44 1.59 -6.28 -9.65
CA VAL A 44 0.63 -6.50 -10.73
C VAL A 44 0.44 -5.23 -11.56
N VAL A 45 0.27 -4.07 -10.93
CA VAL A 45 0.17 -2.79 -11.64
C VAL A 45 1.46 -2.49 -12.41
N GLN A 46 2.62 -2.68 -11.79
CA GLN A 46 3.91 -2.47 -12.46
C GLN A 46 4.07 -3.40 -13.66
N GLN A 47 3.70 -4.68 -13.53
CA GLN A 47 3.77 -5.64 -14.63
C GLN A 47 2.83 -5.25 -15.75
N ASN A 48 1.59 -4.90 -15.43
CA ASN A 48 0.61 -4.45 -16.42
C ASN A 48 1.08 -3.18 -17.12
N GLU A 49 1.53 -2.16 -16.39
CA GLU A 49 1.90 -0.88 -16.99
C GLU A 49 3.29 -0.87 -17.64
N SER A 50 4.16 -1.84 -17.33
CA SER A 50 5.54 -1.91 -17.87
C SER A 50 5.61 -1.95 -19.40
N THR A 51 4.59 -2.55 -20.04
CA THR A 51 4.48 -2.63 -21.50
C THR A 51 3.37 -1.73 -22.06
N ASN A 52 2.59 -1.06 -21.20
CA ASN A 52 1.52 -0.15 -21.60
C ASN A 52 2.02 1.30 -21.61
N PHE A 53 2.93 1.61 -22.52
CA PHE A 53 3.41 2.97 -22.69
C PHE A 53 2.45 3.79 -23.55
N TYR A 54 2.62 5.12 -23.52
CA TYR A 54 1.87 6.03 -24.37
C TYR A 54 2.74 6.60 -25.47
N LYS A 55 2.10 6.94 -26.58
CA LYS A 55 2.67 7.79 -27.62
C LYS A 55 1.86 9.05 -27.76
N ILE A 56 2.55 10.11 -28.20
CA ILE A 56 1.92 11.35 -28.62
C ILE A 56 1.67 11.22 -30.12
N ASN A 57 0.41 11.39 -30.55
CA ASN A 57 0.00 11.23 -31.95
C ASN A 57 0.06 12.55 -32.75
N GLN A 58 0.99 13.44 -32.38
CA GLN A 58 1.24 14.71 -33.05
C GLN A 58 2.72 15.09 -32.93
N ASP A 59 3.09 16.17 -33.64
CA ASP A 59 4.41 16.78 -33.50
C ASP A 59 4.59 17.37 -32.10
N LEU A 60 5.78 17.16 -31.51
CA LEU A 60 6.07 17.59 -30.14
C LEU A 60 6.13 19.11 -30.03
N ASP A 61 6.61 19.79 -31.07
CA ASP A 61 6.65 21.26 -31.14
C ASP A 61 5.25 21.88 -31.32
N GLY A 62 4.25 21.06 -31.65
CA GLY A 62 2.84 21.44 -31.74
C GLY A 62 2.07 21.35 -30.41
N LEU A 63 2.68 20.83 -29.34
CA LEU A 63 2.04 20.80 -28.01
C LEU A 63 2.07 22.18 -27.36
N GLU A 64 0.89 22.69 -27.04
CA GLU A 64 0.79 23.92 -26.26
C GLU A 64 1.15 23.66 -24.80
N ALA A 65 1.97 24.52 -24.18
CA ALA A 65 2.44 24.31 -22.81
C ALA A 65 1.31 24.28 -21.75
N ASN A 66 0.18 24.93 -22.01
CA ASN A 66 -0.96 24.99 -21.10
C ASN A 66 -2.28 24.95 -21.88
N SER A 67 -2.69 23.74 -22.29
CA SER A 67 -3.94 23.52 -23.00
C SER A 67 -4.64 22.28 -22.50
N ALA A 68 -5.96 22.39 -22.28
CA ALA A 68 -6.80 21.24 -21.92
C ALA A 68 -6.88 20.22 -23.06
N ASP A 69 -6.69 20.66 -24.31
CA ASP A 69 -6.76 19.81 -25.49
C ASP A 69 -5.57 18.86 -25.62
N ASN A 70 -4.49 19.07 -24.86
CA ASN A 70 -3.33 18.19 -24.82
C ASN A 70 -3.69 16.72 -24.52
N ASN A 71 -4.77 16.48 -23.77
CA ASN A 71 -5.22 15.13 -23.44
C ASN A 71 -5.68 14.32 -24.67
N LYS A 72 -6.09 14.98 -25.76
CA LYS A 72 -6.56 14.33 -27.01
C LYS A 72 -5.42 13.70 -27.81
N HIS A 73 -4.18 14.09 -27.50
CA HIS A 73 -3.02 13.66 -28.27
C HIS A 73 -2.32 12.42 -27.73
N TYR A 74 -2.82 11.89 -26.61
CA TYR A 74 -2.32 10.68 -25.98
C TYR A 74 -2.94 9.43 -26.62
N ASN A 75 -2.11 8.43 -26.93
CA ASN A 75 -2.57 7.12 -27.38
C ASN A 75 -1.81 6.00 -26.67
N LEU A 76 -2.53 5.01 -26.15
CA LEU A 76 -1.98 3.82 -25.49
C LEU A 76 -1.40 2.86 -26.53
N VAL A 77 -0.16 2.41 -26.33
CA VAL A 77 0.55 1.46 -27.19
C VAL A 77 1.01 0.31 -26.32
N GLY A 78 0.18 -0.71 -26.20
CA GLY A 78 0.54 -1.88 -25.36
C GLY A 78 -0.62 -2.70 -24.81
N LYS A 79 -1.86 -2.22 -24.89
CA LYS A 79 -3.01 -3.02 -24.42
C LYS A 79 -3.26 -4.16 -25.41
N PRO A 80 -3.13 -5.44 -25.02
CA PRO A 80 -3.90 -6.48 -25.71
C PRO A 80 -5.39 -6.14 -25.53
N GLN A 81 -6.18 -6.31 -26.60
CA GLN A 81 -7.63 -6.18 -26.54
C GLN A 81 -8.25 -7.24 -25.64
#